data_AF-A0A2A5BB20-F1
#
_entry.id   AF-A0A2A5BB20-F1
#
_cell.length_a   1.000
_cell.length_b   1.000
_cell.length_c   1.000
_cell.angle_alpha   90.00
_cell.angle_beta   90.00
_cell.angle_gamma   90.00
#
_symmetry.space_group_name_H-M   'P 1'
#
loop_
_entity.id
_entity.type
_entity.pdbx_description
1 polymer ?
#
loop_
_entity_poly.entity_id
_entity_poly.type
_entity_poly.pdbx_seq_one_letter_code
_entity_poly.pdbx_strand_id
1 'polypeptide(L)'
;MKIPKRLLPLIEDGLIDEVISRLMSGKEADIFVVRCNNKIQCAKVYKEAAKRSFKQAVQYSEGRKTRNTRRARAMEKGSKFGRKQQEETWHNAEVDALRLLDKAGVRVPEPYACVDGVLLMELITDGEGAVAPRLGDVSMSCEQAVEDHAVVMQYIVRMLCAGIVHGDLSEFNILVDDYGPVIIDLPQAVNASANNNAEFMLERDVNKISQYYGQFAPELLKSNYAKEIWKLYEEGELQPETDLTGIFVESSEEADVDGVLEEIKSILAEEEARKERMAEAEDPPLN
;
A
#
# COMPACT_ATOMS: atom_id res chain seq x y z
N MET A 1 -16.45 -22.48 18.96
CA MET A 1 -15.05 -22.14 18.60
C MET A 1 -14.39 -21.41 19.77
N LYS A 2 -13.08 -21.56 20.03
CA LYS A 2 -12.41 -20.78 21.08
C LYS A 2 -12.15 -19.37 20.57
N ILE A 3 -12.78 -18.37 21.18
CA ILE A 3 -12.61 -16.97 20.80
C ILE A 3 -11.15 -16.53 21.04
N PRO A 4 -10.48 -15.93 20.05
CA PRO A 4 -9.15 -15.35 20.23
C PRO A 4 -9.14 -14.32 21.37
N LYS A 5 -8.12 -14.35 22.23
CA LYS A 5 -8.00 -13.42 23.37
C LYS A 5 -8.08 -11.94 22.98
N ARG A 6 -7.67 -11.59 21.76
CA ARG A 6 -7.71 -10.23 21.23
C ARG A 6 -9.09 -9.74 20.81
N LEU A 7 -10.03 -10.64 20.56
CA LEU A 7 -11.42 -10.26 20.27
C LEU A 7 -12.25 -10.10 21.55
N LEU A 8 -11.77 -10.62 22.69
CA LEU A 8 -12.49 -10.52 23.97
C LEU A 8 -12.77 -9.06 24.39
N PRO A 9 -11.81 -8.11 24.35
CA PRO A 9 -12.11 -6.72 24.69
C PRO A 9 -13.18 -6.11 23.79
N LEU A 10 -13.13 -6.37 22.49
CA LEU A 10 -14.13 -5.86 21.54
C LEU A 10 -15.52 -6.46 21.78
N ILE A 11 -15.61 -7.68 22.30
CA ILE A 11 -16.88 -8.29 22.70
C ILE A 11 -17.38 -7.69 24.02
N GLU A 12 -16.49 -7.53 25.00
CA GLU A 12 -16.81 -6.92 26.30
C GLU A 12 -17.27 -5.46 26.16
N ASP A 13 -16.68 -4.72 25.22
CA ASP A 13 -17.02 -3.34 24.88
C ASP A 13 -18.26 -3.22 23.98
N GLY A 14 -18.85 -4.34 23.54
CA GLY A 14 -20.05 -4.37 22.69
C GLY A 14 -19.82 -3.93 21.25
N LEU A 15 -18.58 -3.91 20.77
CA LEU A 15 -18.25 -3.66 19.35
C LEU A 15 -18.51 -4.91 18.48
N ILE A 16 -18.30 -6.10 19.05
CA ILE A 16 -18.57 -7.39 18.42
C ILE A 16 -19.61 -8.13 19.25
N ASP A 17 -20.72 -8.53 18.62
CA ASP A 17 -21.75 -9.34 19.26
C ASP A 17 -21.33 -10.81 19.37
N GLU A 18 -20.77 -11.35 18.28
CA GLU A 18 -20.46 -12.77 18.16
C GLU A 18 -19.31 -13.00 17.17
N VAL A 19 -18.42 -13.96 17.48
CA VAL A 19 -17.44 -14.50 16.52
C VAL A 19 -18.02 -15.75 15.88
N ILE A 20 -18.36 -15.66 14.60
CA ILE A 20 -19.06 -16.72 13.85
C ILE A 20 -18.08 -17.81 13.44
N SER A 21 -17.02 -17.43 12.74
CA SER A 21 -16.03 -18.37 12.21
C SER A 21 -14.67 -17.71 11.99
N ARG A 22 -13.66 -18.55 11.79
CA ARG A 22 -12.33 -18.11 11.33
C ARG A 22 -12.27 -18.36 9.83
N LEU A 23 -12.03 -17.30 9.07
CA LEU A 23 -11.90 -17.36 7.63
C LEU A 23 -10.51 -17.81 7.21
N MET A 24 -9.48 -17.17 7.78
CA MET A 24 -8.10 -17.43 7.36
C MET A 24 -7.10 -17.26 8.50
N SER A 25 -5.98 -17.97 8.39
CA SER A 25 -4.80 -17.81 9.24
C SER A 25 -3.60 -17.43 8.40
N GLY A 26 -3.20 -16.17 8.41
CA GLY A 26 -2.00 -15.69 7.73
C GLY A 26 -0.76 -15.73 8.62
N LYS A 27 0.41 -15.41 8.06
CA LYS A 27 1.64 -15.21 8.85
C LYS A 27 1.56 -13.97 9.73
N GLU A 28 0.90 -12.93 9.23
CA GLU A 28 0.88 -11.60 9.87
C GLU A 28 -0.43 -11.29 10.59
N ALA A 29 -1.55 -11.84 10.13
CA ALA A 29 -2.86 -11.63 10.73
C ALA A 29 -3.75 -12.88 10.60
N ASP A 30 -4.73 -12.99 11.48
CA ASP A 30 -5.82 -13.94 11.39
C ASP A 30 -7.10 -13.21 11.04
N ILE A 31 -7.91 -13.77 10.15
CA ILE A 31 -9.16 -13.17 9.66
C ILE A 31 -10.34 -13.96 10.22
N PHE A 32 -11.30 -13.25 10.84
CA PHE A 32 -12.51 -13.83 11.42
C PHE A 32 -13.76 -13.19 10.84
N VAL A 33 -14.81 -13.99 10.70
CA VAL A 33 -16.16 -13.50 10.42
C VAL A 33 -16.83 -13.23 11.76
N VAL A 34 -17.32 -12.02 11.94
CA VAL A 34 -17.92 -11.54 13.17
C VAL A 34 -19.27 -10.90 12.90
N ARG A 35 -20.15 -10.89 13.91
CA ARG A 35 -21.39 -10.12 13.89
C ARG A 35 -21.20 -8.85 14.73
N CYS A 36 -21.52 -7.71 14.15
CA CYS A 36 -21.47 -6.41 14.82
C CYS A 36 -22.78 -5.66 14.51
N ASN A 37 -23.58 -5.34 15.53
CA ASN A 37 -24.88 -4.68 15.38
C ASN A 37 -25.79 -5.38 14.35
N ASN A 38 -25.93 -6.71 14.45
CA ASN A 38 -26.67 -7.56 13.49
C ASN A 38 -26.18 -7.56 12.04
N LYS A 39 -25.01 -6.97 11.74
CA LYS A 39 -24.36 -7.04 10.44
C LYS A 39 -23.18 -8.01 10.49
N ILE A 40 -22.99 -8.77 9.41
CA ILE A 40 -21.80 -9.62 9.27
C ILE A 40 -20.64 -8.75 8.78
N GLN A 41 -19.50 -8.86 9.44
CA GLN A 41 -18.29 -8.10 9.17
C GLN A 41 -17.05 -8.97 9.26
N CYS A 42 -15.93 -8.43 8.80
CA CYS A 42 -14.62 -9.05 8.84
C CYS A 42 -13.77 -8.43 9.95
N ALA A 43 -13.11 -9.27 10.76
CA ALA A 43 -12.16 -8.84 11.79
C ALA A 43 -10.75 -9.36 11.45
N LYS A 44 -9.85 -8.45 11.08
CA LYS A 44 -8.42 -8.72 10.84
C LYS A 44 -7.65 -8.50 12.13
N VAL A 45 -7.18 -9.59 12.74
CA VAL A 45 -6.45 -9.62 14.01
C VAL A 45 -4.95 -9.76 13.73
N TYR A 46 -4.17 -8.69 13.90
CA TYR A 46 -2.72 -8.72 13.65
C TYR A 46 -1.95 -9.53 14.70
N LYS A 47 -0.92 -10.27 14.31
CA LYS A 47 -0.06 -11.07 15.21
C LYS A 47 1.06 -10.22 15.83
N GLU A 48 1.55 -10.59 17.01
CA GLU A 48 2.62 -9.85 17.72
C GLU A 48 3.96 -9.80 16.98
N ALA A 49 4.25 -10.81 16.16
CA ALA A 49 5.47 -10.83 15.34
C ALA A 49 5.45 -9.73 14.27
N ALA A 50 4.29 -9.44 13.68
CA ALA A 50 4.13 -8.31 12.77
C ALA A 50 4.55 -7.01 13.47
N LYS A 51 4.12 -6.77 14.74
CA LYS A 51 4.57 -5.59 15.51
C LYS A 51 6.10 -5.47 15.65
N ARG A 52 6.87 -6.57 15.56
CA ARG A 52 8.35 -6.54 15.57
C ARG A 52 8.95 -6.22 14.20
N SER A 53 8.39 -6.76 13.12
CA SER A 53 8.77 -6.41 11.75
C SER A 53 8.53 -4.92 11.47
N PHE A 54 7.46 -4.35 12.02
CA PHE A 54 7.17 -2.91 11.97
C PHE A 54 8.21 -2.05 12.73
N LYS A 55 8.86 -2.57 13.79
CA LYS A 55 9.96 -1.83 14.46
C LYS A 55 11.23 -1.77 13.60
N GLN A 56 11.49 -2.76 12.75
CA GLN A 56 12.59 -2.72 11.80
C GLN A 56 12.29 -1.82 10.59
N ALA A 57 11.03 -1.78 10.13
CA ALA A 57 10.59 -0.84 9.08
C ALA A 57 10.62 0.64 9.54
N VAL A 58 10.45 0.91 10.84
CA VAL A 58 10.56 2.26 11.42
C VAL A 58 12.01 2.77 11.50
N GLN A 59 13.02 1.89 11.42
CA GLN A 59 14.42 2.31 11.31
C GLN A 59 14.86 2.66 9.87
N TYR A 60 14.01 2.45 8.87
CA TYR A 60 14.27 2.80 7.46
C TYR A 60 13.31 3.88 6.93
N SER A 61 12.73 4.69 7.82
CA SER A 61 11.96 5.88 7.43
C SER A 61 12.68 7.16 7.88
N GLU A 62 13.95 7.32 7.49
CA GLU A 62 14.61 8.63 7.53
C GLU A 62 14.05 9.50 6.40
N GLY A 63 12.98 10.23 6.70
CA GLY A 63 12.39 11.20 5.77
C GLY A 63 11.14 11.90 6.31
N ARG A 64 10.43 11.28 7.27
CA ARG A 64 9.21 11.87 7.84
C ARG A 64 9.51 12.84 8.99
N LYS A 65 10.09 14.00 8.67
CA LYS A 65 10.14 15.15 9.60
C LYS A 65 8.95 16.08 9.36
N THR A 66 7.82 15.84 10.01
CA THR A 66 6.80 16.87 10.17
C THR A 66 7.10 17.74 11.39
N ARG A 67 7.49 18.99 11.11
CA ARG A 67 7.53 20.13 12.05
C ARG A 67 6.19 20.28 12.77
N ASN A 68 6.17 20.11 14.09
CA ASN A 68 5.26 20.89 14.94
C ASN A 68 5.72 20.93 16.40
N THR A 69 6.66 21.84 16.67
CA THR A 69 7.13 22.25 17.99
C THR A 69 6.03 23.02 18.73
N ARG A 70 5.03 22.31 19.27
CA ARG A 70 4.12 22.83 20.32
C ARG A 70 3.43 21.76 21.17
N ARG A 71 3.47 20.49 20.77
CA ARG A 71 2.86 19.35 21.53
C ARG A 71 3.75 18.75 22.63
N ALA A 72 5.03 19.12 22.70
CA ALA A 72 5.99 18.54 23.65
C ALA A 72 5.78 18.95 25.12
N ARG A 73 4.94 19.96 25.42
CA ARG A 73 4.76 20.48 26.79
C ARG A 73 3.39 20.20 27.43
N ALA A 74 2.62 19.27 26.86
CA ALA A 74 1.33 18.81 27.43
C ALA A 74 1.36 17.36 27.94
N MET A 75 2.50 16.66 27.87
CA MET A 75 2.64 15.27 28.32
C MET A 75 2.94 15.11 29.81
N GLU A 76 3.03 16.20 30.59
CA GLU A 76 3.50 16.15 31.98
C GLU A 76 2.39 16.14 33.05
N LYS A 77 1.11 16.07 32.67
CA LYS A 77 0.00 15.99 33.65
C LYS A 77 -1.02 14.93 33.26
N GLY A 78 -0.84 13.75 33.86
CA GLY A 78 -1.71 12.57 33.75
C GLY A 78 -3.13 12.81 34.30
N SER A 79 -3.96 13.51 33.53
CA SER A 79 -5.40 13.61 33.78
C SER A 79 -6.16 12.51 33.04
N LYS A 80 -7.36 12.16 33.51
CA LYS A 80 -8.30 11.21 32.85
C LYS A 80 -8.52 11.50 31.36
N PHE A 81 -8.32 12.74 30.92
CA PHE A 81 -8.39 13.15 29.51
C PHE A 81 -7.19 12.65 28.69
N GLY A 82 -6.00 12.51 29.30
CA GLY A 82 -4.82 11.89 28.67
C GLY A 82 -4.94 10.38 28.53
N ARG A 83 -5.77 9.71 29.34
CA ARG A 83 -6.15 8.30 29.09
C ARG A 83 -7.18 8.17 27.96
N LYS A 84 -8.11 9.12 27.85
CA LYS A 84 -9.01 9.26 26.70
C LYS A 84 -8.31 9.70 25.40
N GLN A 85 -7.05 10.14 25.53
CA GLN A 85 -6.13 10.40 24.42
C GLN A 85 -5.13 9.25 24.21
N GLN A 86 -4.99 8.34 25.18
CA GLN A 86 -4.39 7.00 25.01
C GLN A 86 -5.36 5.98 24.42
N GLU A 87 -6.65 6.31 24.33
CA GLU A 87 -7.60 5.82 23.29
C GLU A 87 -7.28 6.47 21.92
N GLU A 88 -5.98 6.72 21.65
CA GLU A 88 -5.48 6.99 20.32
C GLU A 88 -5.72 5.72 19.53
N THR A 89 -6.83 5.71 18.80
CA THR A 89 -7.08 4.86 17.64
C THR A 89 -5.75 4.77 16.92
N TRP A 90 -5.12 3.59 16.98
CA TRP A 90 -3.89 3.38 16.24
C TRP A 90 -4.26 3.58 14.78
N HIS A 91 -3.88 4.73 14.22
CA HIS A 91 -3.97 5.01 12.79
C HIS A 91 -2.98 4.05 12.12
N ASN A 92 -3.49 2.89 11.72
CA ASN A 92 -2.76 1.94 10.94
C ASN A 92 -2.63 2.50 9.52
N ALA A 93 -1.42 2.50 8.95
CA ALA A 93 -1.18 2.89 7.57
C ALA A 93 -2.13 2.16 6.60
N GLU A 94 -2.51 0.92 6.92
CA GLU A 94 -3.50 0.15 6.17
C GLU A 94 -4.91 0.78 6.20
N VAL A 95 -5.36 1.31 7.34
CA VAL A 95 -6.68 1.97 7.44
C VAL A 95 -6.69 3.27 6.66
N ASP A 96 -5.61 4.04 6.75
CA ASP A 96 -5.48 5.29 6.00
C ASP A 96 -5.40 5.01 4.49
N ALA A 97 -4.69 3.96 4.09
CA ALA A 97 -4.65 3.49 2.71
C ALA A 97 -6.03 3.07 2.20
N LEU A 98 -6.75 2.20 2.92
CA LEU A 98 -8.11 1.78 2.55
C LEU A 98 -9.04 2.99 2.35
N ARG A 99 -9.04 3.94 3.28
CA ARG A 99 -9.86 5.16 3.16
C ARG A 99 -9.44 6.08 2.02
N LEU A 100 -8.15 6.13 1.70
CA LEU A 100 -7.66 6.93 0.59
C LEU A 100 -8.06 6.30 -0.75
N LEU A 101 -7.96 4.98 -0.86
CA LEU A 101 -8.30 4.22 -2.06
C LEU A 101 -9.80 4.20 -2.32
N ASP A 102 -10.62 4.04 -1.29
CA ASP A 102 -12.08 4.16 -1.39
C ASP A 102 -12.48 5.52 -1.98
N LYS A 103 -11.89 6.62 -1.48
CA LYS A 103 -12.11 7.97 -2.03
C LYS A 103 -11.58 8.17 -3.45
N ALA A 104 -10.55 7.41 -3.83
CA ALA A 104 -10.01 7.41 -5.18
C ALA A 104 -10.87 6.57 -6.15
N GLY A 105 -11.97 5.96 -5.69
CA GLY A 105 -12.84 5.11 -6.51
C GLY A 105 -12.25 3.73 -6.76
N VAL A 106 -11.35 3.25 -5.90
CA VAL A 106 -10.85 1.87 -5.92
C VAL A 106 -11.73 1.04 -5.00
N ARG A 107 -12.22 -0.10 -5.51
CA ARG A 107 -13.03 -1.00 -4.70
C ARG A 107 -12.14 -1.72 -3.68
N VAL A 108 -12.31 -1.34 -2.41
CA VAL A 108 -11.62 -1.92 -1.25
C VAL A 108 -12.64 -2.20 -0.13
N PRO A 109 -12.34 -3.05 0.88
CA PRO A 109 -13.21 -3.23 2.03
C PRO A 109 -13.34 -1.95 2.86
N GLU A 110 -14.58 -1.55 3.18
CA GLU A 110 -14.83 -0.37 4.03
C GLU A 110 -14.30 -0.61 5.46
N PRO A 111 -13.36 0.21 5.98
CA PRO A 111 -12.85 0.06 7.34
C PRO A 111 -13.74 0.76 8.38
N TYR A 112 -14.28 0.00 9.33
CA TYR A 112 -15.18 0.51 10.38
C TYR A 112 -14.43 0.99 11.62
N ALA A 113 -13.53 0.18 12.17
CA ALA A 113 -12.82 0.49 13.41
C ALA A 113 -11.48 -0.24 13.52
N CYS A 114 -10.50 0.35 14.19
CA CYS A 114 -9.23 -0.31 14.51
C CYS A 114 -8.92 -0.15 16.00
N VAL A 115 -9.05 -1.24 16.76
CA VAL A 115 -8.91 -1.26 18.23
C VAL A 115 -8.03 -2.44 18.65
N ASP A 116 -7.05 -2.22 19.52
CA ASP A 116 -6.16 -3.25 20.08
C ASP A 116 -5.47 -4.20 19.07
N GLY A 117 -5.19 -3.69 17.87
CA GLY A 117 -4.62 -4.49 16.78
C GLY A 117 -5.63 -5.46 16.16
N VAL A 118 -6.90 -5.07 16.15
CA VAL A 118 -7.99 -5.67 15.40
C VAL A 118 -8.60 -4.60 14.49
N LEU A 119 -8.59 -4.84 13.19
CA LEU A 119 -9.28 -4.02 12.20
C LEU A 119 -10.63 -4.68 11.86
N LEU A 120 -11.72 -3.98 12.17
CA LEU A 120 -13.06 -4.30 11.71
C LEU A 120 -13.32 -3.63 10.38
N MET A 121 -13.73 -4.39 9.39
CA MET A 121 -13.99 -3.94 8.03
C MET A 121 -15.12 -4.73 7.37
N GLU A 122 -15.56 -4.27 6.21
CA GLU A 122 -16.52 -4.95 5.35
C GLU A 122 -16.11 -6.42 5.09
N LEU A 123 -17.09 -7.32 5.16
CA LEU A 123 -16.94 -8.68 4.63
C LEU A 123 -17.37 -8.65 3.16
N ILE A 124 -16.44 -8.93 2.25
CA ILE A 124 -16.73 -9.05 0.83
C ILE A 124 -17.40 -10.41 0.59
N THR A 125 -18.58 -10.39 -0.02
CA THR A 125 -19.39 -11.58 -0.29
C THR A 125 -19.76 -11.67 -1.76
N ASP A 126 -19.95 -12.89 -2.25
CA ASP A 126 -20.56 -13.13 -3.56
C ASP A 126 -22.10 -12.95 -3.52
N GLY A 127 -22.75 -13.12 -4.67
CA GLY A 127 -24.21 -13.01 -4.83
C GLY A 127 -25.03 -14.02 -4.05
N GLU A 128 -24.42 -15.11 -3.59
CA GLU A 128 -25.06 -16.11 -2.73
C GLU A 128 -24.91 -15.77 -1.24
N GLY A 129 -24.17 -14.70 -0.92
CA GLY A 129 -23.88 -14.27 0.44
C GLY A 129 -22.77 -15.09 1.12
N ALA A 130 -22.04 -15.92 0.36
CA ALA A 130 -20.83 -16.57 0.82
C ALA A 130 -19.64 -15.62 0.69
N VAL A 131 -18.53 -15.92 1.37
CA VAL A 131 -17.34 -15.07 1.32
C VAL A 131 -16.75 -15.10 -0.08
N ALA A 132 -16.51 -13.91 -0.66
CA ALA A 132 -15.99 -13.80 -2.01
C ALA A 132 -14.67 -14.57 -2.16
N PRO A 133 -14.52 -15.38 -3.23
CA PRO A 133 -13.30 -16.11 -3.49
C PRO A 133 -12.17 -15.15 -3.87
N ARG A 134 -10.93 -15.62 -3.74
CA ARG A 134 -9.77 -14.92 -4.29
C ARG A 134 -9.76 -15.08 -5.80
N LEU A 135 -9.19 -14.10 -6.49
CA LEU A 135 -8.96 -14.17 -7.92
C LEU A 135 -8.21 -15.47 -8.28
N GLY A 136 -7.17 -15.83 -7.55
CA GLY A 136 -6.40 -17.07 -7.77
C GLY A 136 -7.20 -18.38 -7.63
N ASP A 137 -8.38 -18.35 -7.00
CA ASP A 137 -9.24 -19.52 -6.78
C ASP A 137 -10.42 -19.59 -7.77
N VAL A 138 -10.57 -18.61 -8.68
CA VAL A 138 -11.63 -18.59 -9.69
C VAL A 138 -11.12 -18.95 -11.08
N SER A 139 -12.01 -19.50 -11.91
CA SER A 139 -11.80 -19.70 -13.33
C SER A 139 -12.72 -18.75 -14.10
N MET A 140 -12.23 -18.22 -15.20
CA MET A 140 -12.91 -17.19 -15.98
C MET A 140 -12.78 -17.46 -17.49
N SER A 141 -13.67 -16.86 -18.28
CA SER A 141 -13.53 -16.84 -19.74
C SER A 141 -12.45 -15.85 -20.17
N CYS A 142 -12.06 -15.93 -21.45
CA CYS A 142 -11.15 -14.95 -22.05
C CYS A 142 -11.74 -13.54 -21.98
N GLU A 143 -13.04 -13.40 -22.29
CA GLU A 143 -13.75 -12.11 -22.26
C GLU A 143 -13.74 -11.50 -20.86
N GLN A 144 -14.07 -12.29 -19.83
CA GLN A 144 -14.06 -11.82 -18.45
C GLN A 144 -12.64 -11.45 -17.99
N ALA A 145 -11.63 -12.22 -18.41
CA ALA A 145 -10.24 -11.92 -18.07
C ALA A 145 -9.79 -10.56 -18.63
N VAL A 146 -10.21 -10.21 -19.84
CA VAL A 146 -9.92 -8.90 -20.46
C VAL A 146 -10.66 -7.77 -19.73
N GLU A 147 -11.93 -7.97 -19.41
CA GLU A 147 -12.75 -6.99 -18.69
C GLU A 147 -12.22 -6.72 -17.27
N ASP A 148 -11.98 -7.78 -16.49
CA ASP A 148 -11.47 -7.67 -15.12
C ASP A 148 -10.04 -7.09 -15.10
N HIS A 149 -9.19 -7.49 -16.04
CA HIS A 149 -7.83 -6.94 -16.16
C HIS A 149 -7.88 -5.41 -16.35
N ALA A 150 -8.75 -4.92 -17.24
CA ALA A 150 -8.92 -3.48 -17.46
C ALA A 150 -9.38 -2.76 -16.18
N VAL A 151 -10.31 -3.35 -15.42
CA VAL A 151 -10.75 -2.81 -14.12
C VAL A 151 -9.59 -2.75 -13.12
N VAL A 152 -8.78 -3.80 -13.02
CA VAL A 152 -7.61 -3.82 -12.12
C VAL A 152 -6.55 -2.81 -12.56
N MET A 153 -6.30 -2.63 -13.87
CA MET A 153 -5.41 -1.58 -14.36
C MET A 153 -5.93 -0.20 -13.99
N GLN A 154 -7.24 0.05 -14.10
CA GLN A 154 -7.85 1.29 -13.67
C GLN A 154 -7.66 1.54 -12.17
N TYR A 155 -7.79 0.51 -11.34
CA TYR A 155 -7.49 0.61 -9.92
C TYR A 155 -6.02 0.95 -9.67
N ILE A 156 -5.09 0.32 -10.36
CA ILE A 156 -3.66 0.62 -10.23
C ILE A 156 -3.38 2.10 -10.58
N VAL A 157 -3.97 2.63 -11.65
CA VAL A 157 -3.86 4.04 -12.02
C VAL A 157 -4.41 4.95 -10.92
N ARG A 158 -5.61 4.66 -10.41
CA ARG A 158 -6.25 5.44 -9.33
C ARG A 158 -5.44 5.39 -8.04
N MET A 159 -4.88 4.22 -7.69
CA MET A 159 -3.98 4.06 -6.55
C MET A 159 -2.74 4.95 -6.71
N LEU A 160 -2.09 4.90 -7.87
CA LEU A 160 -0.90 5.70 -8.16
C LEU A 160 -1.18 7.20 -8.14
N CYS A 161 -2.30 7.64 -8.73
CA CYS A 161 -2.77 9.03 -8.66
C CYS A 161 -3.06 9.48 -7.22
N ALA A 162 -3.53 8.59 -6.36
CA ALA A 162 -3.67 8.84 -4.93
C ALA A 162 -2.33 8.80 -4.16
N GLY A 163 -1.22 8.53 -4.85
CA GLY A 163 0.12 8.47 -4.31
C GLY A 163 0.47 7.14 -3.63
N ILE A 164 -0.29 6.07 -3.91
CA ILE A 164 -0.11 4.74 -3.32
C ILE A 164 0.33 3.73 -4.39
N VAL A 165 1.38 2.98 -4.10
CA VAL A 165 1.70 1.71 -4.77
C VAL A 165 1.40 0.57 -3.81
N HIS A 166 0.67 -0.46 -4.26
CA HIS A 166 0.27 -1.58 -3.41
C HIS A 166 1.47 -2.31 -2.81
N GLY A 167 2.50 -2.57 -3.62
CA GLY A 167 3.76 -3.14 -3.18
C GLY A 167 3.73 -4.63 -2.89
N ASP A 168 2.63 -5.33 -3.21
CA ASP A 168 2.52 -6.79 -3.24
C ASP A 168 1.26 -7.27 -3.98
N LEU A 169 0.80 -6.53 -5.00
CA LEU A 169 -0.44 -6.90 -5.70
C LEU A 169 -0.26 -8.21 -6.48
N SER A 170 -1.22 -9.12 -6.32
CA SER A 170 -1.27 -10.43 -6.97
C SER A 170 -2.70 -10.98 -6.94
N GLU A 171 -2.93 -12.11 -7.61
CA GLU A 171 -4.21 -12.85 -7.62
C GLU A 171 -4.68 -13.31 -6.22
N PHE A 172 -3.77 -13.34 -5.23
CA PHE A 172 -4.09 -13.69 -3.85
C PHE A 172 -4.58 -12.50 -3.02
N ASN A 173 -4.34 -11.28 -3.50
CA ASN A 173 -4.67 -10.00 -2.86
C ASN A 173 -5.83 -9.28 -3.58
N ILE A 174 -6.55 -10.02 -4.43
CA ILE A 174 -7.78 -9.58 -5.09
C ILE A 174 -8.88 -10.58 -4.73
N LEU A 175 -10.02 -10.10 -4.25
CA LEU A 175 -11.25 -10.88 -4.17
C LEU A 175 -12.12 -10.57 -5.38
N VAL A 176 -13.02 -11.48 -5.75
CA VAL A 176 -13.97 -11.28 -6.85
C VAL A 176 -15.38 -11.40 -6.29
N ASP A 177 -16.13 -10.30 -6.30
CA ASP A 177 -17.57 -10.30 -6.03
C ASP A 177 -18.37 -10.17 -7.34
N ASP A 178 -19.70 -10.12 -7.25
CA ASP A 178 -20.58 -10.02 -8.42
C ASP A 178 -20.36 -8.75 -9.26
N TYR A 179 -19.73 -7.73 -8.68
CA TYR A 179 -19.41 -6.45 -9.33
C TYR A 179 -17.97 -6.39 -9.84
N GLY A 180 -17.18 -7.45 -9.59
CA GLY A 180 -15.83 -7.62 -10.11
C GLY A 180 -14.74 -7.58 -9.04
N PRO A 181 -13.50 -7.20 -9.42
CA PRO A 181 -12.34 -7.23 -8.54
C PRO A 181 -12.45 -6.27 -7.32
N VAL A 182 -12.00 -6.73 -6.16
CA VAL A 182 -11.87 -5.98 -4.91
C VAL A 182 -10.44 -6.10 -4.38
N ILE A 183 -9.73 -4.98 -4.27
CA ILE A 183 -8.34 -4.94 -3.78
C ILE A 183 -8.32 -5.10 -2.25
N ILE A 184 -7.49 -6.01 -1.75
CA ILE A 184 -7.34 -6.27 -0.31
C ILE A 184 -5.87 -6.30 0.11
N ASP A 185 -5.63 -6.23 1.42
CA ASP A 185 -4.32 -6.41 2.06
C ASP A 185 -3.26 -5.37 1.66
N LEU A 186 -3.33 -4.20 2.29
CA LEU A 186 -2.44 -3.05 2.03
C LEU A 186 -1.35 -2.79 3.11
N PRO A 187 -0.86 -3.76 3.92
CA PRO A 187 0.18 -3.45 4.92
C PRO A 187 1.54 -3.12 4.30
N GLN A 188 1.79 -3.54 3.05
CA GLN A 188 3.02 -3.26 2.30
C GLN A 188 2.91 -2.07 1.35
N ALA A 189 1.78 -1.35 1.38
CA ALA A 189 1.55 -0.21 0.52
C ALA A 189 2.55 0.92 0.84
N VAL A 190 3.11 1.53 -0.21
CA VAL A 190 4.12 2.58 -0.11
C VAL A 190 3.67 3.85 -0.79
N ASN A 191 4.22 4.99 -0.34
CA ASN A 191 3.99 6.26 -1.02
C ASN A 191 4.85 6.34 -2.29
N ALA A 192 4.22 6.56 -3.44
CA ALA A 192 4.88 6.57 -4.75
C ALA A 192 6.00 7.62 -4.86
N SER A 193 5.75 8.84 -4.37
CA SER A 193 6.69 9.96 -4.44
C SER A 193 7.83 9.90 -3.42
N ALA A 194 7.65 9.16 -2.32
CA ALA A 194 8.58 9.14 -1.20
C ALA A 194 9.39 7.84 -1.10
N ASN A 195 9.24 6.91 -2.04
CA ASN A 195 9.96 5.65 -2.06
C ASN A 195 10.66 5.45 -3.42
N ASN A 196 11.98 5.43 -3.41
CA ASN A 196 12.80 5.25 -4.62
C ASN A 196 12.55 3.91 -5.32
N ASN A 197 11.99 2.91 -4.64
CA ASN A 197 11.64 1.61 -5.23
C ASN A 197 10.19 1.55 -5.75
N ALA A 198 9.43 2.65 -5.69
CA ALA A 198 8.02 2.66 -6.07
C ALA A 198 7.80 2.22 -7.53
N GLU A 199 8.65 2.66 -8.46
CA GLU A 199 8.63 2.26 -9.87
C GLU A 199 8.70 0.74 -10.01
N PHE A 200 9.76 0.15 -9.46
CA PHE A 200 9.98 -1.29 -9.52
C PHE A 200 8.85 -2.08 -8.83
N MET A 201 8.32 -1.58 -7.71
CA MET A 201 7.20 -2.20 -7.02
C MET A 201 5.93 -2.16 -7.87
N LEU A 202 5.63 -1.03 -8.52
CA LEU A 202 4.50 -0.89 -9.44
C LEU A 202 4.65 -1.81 -10.64
N GLU A 203 5.82 -1.82 -11.28
CA GLU A 203 6.10 -2.66 -12.44
C GLU A 203 5.90 -4.14 -12.10
N ARG A 204 6.43 -4.59 -10.97
CA ARG A 204 6.25 -5.97 -10.50
C ARG A 204 4.77 -6.30 -10.26
N ASP A 205 4.04 -5.38 -9.63
CA ASP A 205 2.62 -5.56 -9.31
C ASP A 205 1.77 -5.63 -10.59
N VAL A 206 1.95 -4.71 -11.53
CA VAL A 206 1.28 -4.73 -12.85
C VAL A 206 1.63 -5.99 -13.63
N ASN A 207 2.91 -6.38 -13.66
CA ASN A 207 3.35 -7.56 -14.39
C ASN A 207 2.78 -8.86 -13.81
N LYS A 208 2.66 -9.00 -12.49
CA LYS A 208 2.00 -10.15 -11.86
C LYS A 208 0.54 -10.26 -12.28
N ILE A 209 -0.19 -9.13 -12.29
CA ILE A 209 -1.59 -9.10 -12.70
C ILE A 209 -1.73 -9.44 -14.19
N SER A 210 -0.94 -8.83 -15.07
CA SER A 210 -0.96 -9.14 -16.50
C SER A 210 -0.56 -10.60 -16.79
N GLN A 211 0.39 -11.16 -16.04
CA GLN A 211 0.76 -12.58 -16.15
C GLN A 211 -0.36 -13.50 -15.71
N TYR A 212 -1.07 -13.18 -14.63
CA TYR A 212 -2.18 -13.99 -14.13
C TYR A 212 -3.34 -14.02 -15.13
N TYR A 213 -3.87 -12.85 -15.52
CA TYR A 213 -4.96 -12.79 -16.50
C TYR A 213 -4.52 -13.30 -17.88
N GLY A 214 -3.24 -13.16 -18.23
CA GLY A 214 -2.64 -13.70 -19.43
C GLY A 214 -2.69 -15.23 -19.57
N GLN A 215 -2.95 -15.96 -18.47
CA GLN A 215 -3.22 -17.41 -18.52
C GLN A 215 -4.57 -17.72 -19.20
N PHE A 216 -5.52 -16.78 -19.15
CA PHE A 216 -6.85 -16.91 -19.74
C PHE A 216 -6.97 -16.13 -21.06
N ALA A 217 -6.30 -14.97 -21.16
CA ALA A 217 -6.27 -14.10 -22.34
C ALA A 217 -4.81 -13.78 -22.76
N PRO A 218 -4.17 -14.64 -23.59
CA PRO A 218 -2.75 -14.51 -23.94
C PRO A 218 -2.33 -13.19 -24.60
N GLU A 219 -3.27 -12.45 -25.17
CA GLU A 219 -3.07 -11.10 -25.71
C GLU A 219 -2.57 -10.11 -24.66
N LEU A 220 -2.97 -10.27 -23.39
CA LEU A 220 -2.57 -9.38 -22.29
C LEU A 220 -1.07 -9.47 -21.99
N LEU A 221 -0.41 -10.58 -22.31
CA LEU A 221 1.03 -10.78 -22.10
C LEU A 221 1.90 -9.91 -23.02
N LYS A 222 1.33 -9.33 -24.07
CA LYS A 222 2.03 -8.43 -25.00
C LYS A 222 1.95 -6.97 -24.58
N SER A 223 1.12 -6.67 -23.59
CA SER A 223 0.92 -5.30 -23.09
C SER A 223 2.11 -4.84 -22.25
N ASN A 224 2.37 -3.53 -22.26
CA ASN A 224 3.43 -2.88 -21.49
C ASN A 224 2.84 -1.81 -20.55
N TYR A 225 1.71 -2.13 -19.90
CA TYR A 225 1.01 -1.19 -19.01
C TYR A 225 1.89 -0.61 -17.92
N ALA A 226 2.80 -1.40 -17.35
CA ALA A 226 3.68 -0.93 -16.27
C ALA A 226 4.49 0.31 -16.67
N LYS A 227 5.15 0.24 -17.84
CA LYS A 227 6.00 1.32 -18.37
C LYS A 227 5.18 2.51 -18.82
N GLU A 228 4.04 2.26 -19.46
CA GLU A 228 3.11 3.31 -19.88
C GLU A 228 2.58 4.11 -18.68
N ILE A 229 2.08 3.42 -17.65
CA ILE A 229 1.55 4.05 -16.44
C ILE A 229 2.63 4.86 -15.73
N TRP A 230 3.83 4.30 -15.55
CA TRP A 230 4.90 4.99 -14.83
C TRP A 230 5.40 6.22 -15.58
N LYS A 231 5.59 6.12 -16.91
CA LYS A 231 6.00 7.26 -17.73
C LYS A 231 5.00 8.42 -17.63
N LEU A 232 3.71 8.14 -17.77
CA LEU A 232 2.66 9.15 -17.62
C LEU A 232 2.66 9.77 -16.22
N TYR A 233 2.98 8.99 -15.19
CA TYR A 233 3.09 9.48 -13.81
C TYR A 233 4.30 10.42 -13.64
N GLU A 234 5.47 10.05 -14.17
CA GLU A 234 6.68 10.88 -14.12
C GLU A 234 6.54 12.19 -14.89
N GLU A 235 5.86 12.15 -16.04
CA GLU A 235 5.56 13.33 -16.86
C GLU A 235 4.46 14.22 -16.23
N GLY A 236 3.78 13.74 -15.18
CA GLY A 236 2.69 14.45 -14.50
C GLY A 236 1.39 14.48 -15.31
N GLU A 237 1.28 13.61 -16.32
CA GLU A 237 0.13 13.53 -17.24
C GLU A 237 -0.89 12.46 -16.82
N LEU A 238 -0.52 11.55 -15.89
CA LEU A 238 -1.42 10.51 -15.41
C LEU A 238 -2.60 11.11 -14.63
N GLN A 239 -3.81 10.77 -15.07
CA GLN A 239 -5.08 11.13 -14.45
C GLN A 239 -5.85 9.86 -14.02
N PRO A 240 -6.77 9.95 -13.04
CA PRO A 240 -7.54 8.80 -12.57
C PRO A 240 -8.39 8.08 -13.61
N GLU A 241 -8.64 8.71 -14.77
CA GLU A 241 -9.43 8.17 -15.90
C GLU A 241 -8.61 8.18 -17.20
N THR A 242 -7.27 8.16 -17.11
CA THR A 242 -6.42 8.11 -18.31
C THR A 242 -6.65 6.80 -19.06
N ASP A 243 -7.02 6.90 -20.34
CA ASP A 243 -7.13 5.75 -21.24
C ASP A 243 -5.75 5.16 -21.51
N LEU A 244 -5.53 3.91 -21.06
CA LEU A 244 -4.29 3.19 -21.31
C LEU A 244 -4.40 2.41 -22.62
N THR A 245 -3.33 2.46 -23.41
CA THR A 245 -3.26 1.73 -24.69
C THR A 245 -2.67 0.33 -24.53
N GLY A 246 -1.92 0.09 -23.46
CA GLY A 246 -1.12 -1.12 -23.27
C GLY A 246 0.06 -1.21 -24.23
N ILE A 247 0.28 -0.21 -25.09
CA ILE A 247 1.35 -0.18 -26.10
C ILE A 247 2.40 0.83 -25.64
N PHE A 248 3.56 0.33 -25.24
CA PHE A 248 4.71 1.16 -24.91
C PHE A 248 5.80 0.93 -25.94
N VAL A 249 6.17 1.97 -26.68
CA VAL A 249 7.39 1.97 -27.50
C VAL A 249 8.50 2.51 -26.62
N GLU A 250 9.42 1.63 -26.21
CA GLU A 250 10.66 2.08 -25.58
C GLU A 250 11.36 3.04 -26.54
N SER A 251 11.59 4.27 -26.09
CA SER A 251 12.53 5.15 -26.76
C SER A 251 13.90 4.48 -26.62
N SER A 252 14.52 4.13 -27.74
CA SER A 252 15.90 3.62 -27.79
C SER A 252 16.93 4.74 -27.64
N GLU A 253 16.54 5.92 -27.15
CA GLU A 253 17.51 6.91 -26.70
C GLU A 253 18.12 6.36 -25.41
N GLU A 254 19.32 5.80 -25.52
CA GLU A 254 20.15 5.51 -24.36
C GLU A 254 20.14 6.76 -23.47
N ALA A 255 19.76 6.60 -22.20
CA ALA A 255 19.91 7.67 -21.23
C ALA A 255 21.34 8.21 -21.33
N ASP A 256 21.51 9.53 -21.33
CA ASP A 256 22.83 10.17 -21.42
C ASP A 256 23.61 9.92 -20.10
N VAL A 257 24.11 8.69 -19.96
CA VAL A 257 24.91 8.25 -18.82
C VAL A 257 26.19 9.08 -18.74
N ASP A 258 26.71 9.54 -19.88
CA ASP A 258 27.88 10.40 -19.96
C ASP A 258 27.59 11.80 -19.39
N GLY A 259 26.42 12.39 -19.69
CA GLY A 259 25.97 13.65 -19.11
C GLY A 259 25.81 13.60 -17.59
N VAL A 260 25.21 12.53 -17.06
CA VAL A 260 25.09 12.31 -15.60
C VAL A 260 26.46 12.11 -14.95
N LEU A 261 27.36 11.37 -15.60
CA LEU A 261 28.73 11.18 -15.12
C LEU A 261 29.55 12.47 -15.14
N GLU A 262 29.36 13.34 -16.14
CA GLU A 262 29.99 14.66 -16.18
C GLU A 262 29.50 15.56 -15.04
N GLU A 263 28.21 15.55 -14.77
CA GLU A 263 27.64 16.35 -13.68
C GLU A 263 28.17 15.90 -12.31
N ILE A 264 28.23 14.58 -12.06
CA ILE A 264 28.82 14.01 -10.84
C ILE A 264 30.32 14.37 -10.72
N LYS A 265 31.07 14.29 -11.82
CA LYS A 265 32.50 14.67 -11.84
C LYS A 265 32.70 16.16 -11.54
N SER A 266 31.82 17.02 -12.06
CA SER A 266 31.88 18.47 -11.81
C SER A 266 31.68 18.79 -10.32
N ILE A 267 30.70 18.14 -9.69
CA ILE A 267 30.39 18.30 -8.26
C ILE A 267 31.55 17.81 -7.39
N LEU A 268 32.17 16.68 -7.75
CA LEU A 268 33.32 16.13 -7.03
C LEU A 268 34.54 17.05 -7.13
N ALA A 269 34.82 17.59 -8.32
CA ALA A 269 35.93 18.52 -8.53
C ALA A 269 35.75 19.84 -7.75
N GLU A 270 34.51 20.36 -7.68
CA GLU A 270 34.20 21.54 -6.85
C GLU A 270 34.39 21.28 -5.35
N GLU A 271 33.98 20.11 -4.86
CA GLU A 271 34.18 19.66 -3.48
C GLU A 271 35.67 19.52 -3.14
N GLU A 272 36.46 18.98 -4.05
CA GLU A 272 37.91 18.78 -3.87
C GLU A 272 38.65 20.12 -3.83
N ALA A 273 38.37 21.02 -4.79
CA ALA A 273 38.92 22.38 -4.79
C ALA A 273 38.50 23.18 -3.55
N ARG A 274 37.31 22.93 -2.99
CA ARG A 274 36.86 23.54 -1.74
C ARG A 274 37.66 23.03 -0.54
N LYS A 275 37.96 21.72 -0.49
CA LYS A 275 38.77 21.11 0.57
C LYS A 275 40.21 21.60 0.52
N GLU A 276 40.79 21.73 -0.66
CA GLU A 276 42.14 22.28 -0.84
C GLU A 276 42.23 23.74 -0.33
N ARG A 277 41.28 24.59 -0.71
CA ARG A 277 41.21 25.98 -0.19
C ARG A 277 41.04 26.05 1.32
N MET A 278 40.34 25.09 1.93
CA MET A 278 40.21 25.02 3.38
C MET A 278 41.51 24.55 4.04
N ALA A 279 42.20 23.57 3.47
CA ALA A 279 43.48 23.09 3.98
C ALA A 279 44.58 24.15 3.89
N GLU A 280 44.65 24.90 2.78
CA GLU A 280 45.59 26.03 2.63
C GLU A 280 45.31 27.19 3.60
N ALA A 281 44.05 27.37 4.01
CA ALA A 281 43.67 28.35 5.01
C ALA A 281 44.01 27.92 6.45
N GLU A 282 44.12 26.61 6.71
CA GLU A 282 44.46 26.05 8.02
C GLU A 282 45.97 25.90 8.26
N ASP A 283 46.80 25.87 7.21
CA ASP A 283 48.26 25.79 7.31
C ASP A 283 48.97 26.93 6.53
N PRO A 284 48.96 28.17 7.06
CA PRO A 284 49.66 29.27 6.41
C PRO A 284 51.19 29.04 6.48
N PRO A 285 51.94 29.35 5.40
CA PRO A 285 53.38 29.14 5.39
C PRO A 285 54.05 29.93 6.54
N LEU A 286 54.81 29.21 7.36
CA LEU A 286 55.69 29.76 8.39
C LEU A 286 56.73 30.69 7.72
N ASN A 287 56.53 32.00 7.85
CA ASN A 287 57.56 33.02 7.58
C ASN A 287 58.68 32.98 8.63
#